data_AF-A0A090YPR7-F1
#
_entry.id   AF-A0A090YPR7-F1
#
_cell.length_a   1.000
_cell.length_b   1.000
_cell.length_c   1.000
_cell.angle_alpha   90.00
_cell.angle_beta   90.00
_cell.angle_gamma   90.00
#
_symmetry.space_group_name_H-M   'P 1'
#
loop_
_entity.id
_entity.type
_entity.pdbx_description
1 polymer ?
#
loop_
_entity_poly.entity_id
_entity_poly.type
_entity_poly.pdbx_seq_one_letter_code
_entity_poly.pdbx_strand_id
1 'polypeptide(L)'
;MEYKTPFIAKKLGVSPKAVVRIAQQLNLTIEKNKYGHFIFTQSDLDQMLEHHRAQIEQEQIRPIQEKPAHEFEQLAAQLNAITKRLDRMEEQMLDKANDVVTYQLLQHRREMEEMLERIQILEAGLKKEEPLYIIPDTKPTYEREKKPKRRKMIFSIFGL
;
A
#
# COMPACT_ATOMS: atom_id res chain seq x y z
N MET A 1 47.67 -3.18 -36.83
CA MET A 1 47.37 -2.67 -35.47
C MET A 1 47.15 -3.85 -34.54
N GLU A 2 47.60 -3.76 -33.30
CA GLU A 2 47.47 -4.80 -32.27
C GLU A 2 46.35 -4.44 -31.29
N TYR A 3 45.47 -5.41 -31.00
CA TYR A 3 44.32 -5.25 -30.11
C TYR A 3 44.46 -6.15 -28.88
N LYS A 4 44.04 -5.65 -27.72
CA LYS A 4 44.03 -6.41 -26.47
C LYS A 4 42.65 -7.01 -26.22
N THR A 5 42.58 -8.10 -25.46
CA THR A 5 41.32 -8.77 -25.05
C THR A 5 40.21 -7.83 -24.58
N PRO A 6 40.46 -6.82 -23.71
CA PRO A 6 39.40 -5.92 -23.22
C PRO A 6 38.79 -5.05 -24.32
N PHE A 7 39.60 -4.67 -25.32
CA PHE A 7 39.13 -3.87 -26.45
C PHE A 7 38.18 -4.68 -27.33
N ILE A 8 38.54 -5.95 -27.60
CA ILE A 8 37.73 -6.87 -28.39
C ILE A 8 36.45 -7.25 -27.64
N ALA A 9 36.54 -7.47 -26.33
CA ALA A 9 35.39 -7.71 -25.46
C ALA A 9 34.35 -6.58 -25.57
N LYS A 10 34.80 -5.33 -25.52
CA LYS A 10 33.94 -4.15 -25.68
C LYS A 10 33.35 -4.06 -27.09
N LYS A 11 34.11 -4.40 -28.14
CA LYS A 11 33.66 -4.31 -29.54
C LYS A 11 32.64 -5.40 -29.91
N LEU A 12 32.76 -6.58 -29.30
CA LEU A 12 31.84 -7.71 -29.48
C LEU A 12 30.67 -7.70 -28.47
N GLY A 13 30.74 -6.89 -27.41
CA GLY A 13 29.73 -6.89 -26.35
C GLY A 13 29.76 -8.14 -25.45
N VAL A 14 30.88 -8.85 -25.42
CA VAL A 14 31.04 -10.12 -24.68
C VAL A 14 32.08 -10.00 -23.56
N SER A 15 32.07 -10.91 -22.59
CA SER A 15 33.07 -10.91 -21.51
C SER A 15 34.48 -11.23 -22.04
N PRO A 16 35.56 -10.75 -21.38
CA PRO A 16 36.94 -11.07 -21.79
C PRO A 16 37.23 -12.58 -21.84
N LYS A 17 36.56 -13.38 -21.00
CA LYS A 17 36.66 -14.85 -21.02
C LYS A 17 36.02 -15.45 -22.28
N ALA A 18 34.92 -14.86 -22.75
CA ALA A 18 34.26 -15.28 -23.99
C ALA A 18 35.13 -14.95 -25.22
N VAL A 19 35.84 -13.82 -25.23
CA VAL A 19 36.82 -13.49 -26.29
C VAL A 19 37.87 -14.59 -26.44
N VAL A 20 38.45 -15.06 -25.33
CA VAL A 20 39.45 -16.14 -25.35
C VAL A 20 38.83 -17.45 -25.84
N ARG A 21 37.60 -17.77 -25.42
CA ARG A 21 36.87 -18.96 -25.88
C ARG A 21 36.61 -18.93 -27.39
N ILE A 22 36.15 -17.80 -27.93
CA ILE A 22 35.88 -17.63 -29.36
C ILE A 22 37.18 -17.79 -30.16
N ALA A 23 38.26 -17.19 -29.67
CA ALA A 23 39.54 -17.29 -30.36
C ALA A 23 40.12 -18.71 -30.36
N GLN A 24 39.86 -19.51 -29.31
CA GLN A 24 40.14 -20.95 -29.31
C GLN A 24 39.26 -21.72 -30.31
N GLN A 25 37.96 -21.40 -30.40
CA GLN A 25 37.04 -22.04 -31.36
C GLN A 25 37.44 -21.78 -32.81
N LEU A 26 37.99 -20.60 -33.08
CA LEU A 26 38.50 -20.19 -34.40
C LEU A 26 39.95 -20.64 -34.66
N ASN A 27 40.56 -21.38 -33.72
CA ASN A 27 41.96 -21.82 -33.78
C ASN A 27 42.95 -20.69 -34.13
N LEU A 28 42.72 -19.50 -33.58
CA LEU A 28 43.57 -18.33 -33.82
C LEU A 28 44.91 -18.45 -33.09
N THR A 29 45.98 -17.96 -33.70
CA THR A 29 47.33 -17.95 -33.12
C THR A 29 47.50 -16.72 -32.24
N ILE A 30 46.98 -16.82 -31.01
CA ILE A 30 46.97 -15.69 -30.07
C ILE A 30 48.26 -15.67 -29.25
N GLU A 31 49.04 -14.60 -29.36
CA GLU A 31 50.23 -14.42 -28.54
C GLU A 31 49.93 -13.74 -27.21
N LYS A 32 50.72 -14.07 -26.18
CA LYS A 32 50.67 -13.39 -24.88
C LYS A 32 51.81 -12.40 -24.78
N ASN A 33 51.49 -11.15 -24.43
CA ASN A 33 52.50 -10.15 -24.10
C ASN A 33 53.23 -10.51 -22.79
N LYS A 34 54.35 -9.84 -22.50
CA LYS A 34 55.14 -9.87 -21.26
C LYS A 34 54.30 -9.69 -19.98
N TYR A 35 53.14 -9.04 -20.13
CA TYR A 35 52.18 -8.75 -19.06
C TYR A 35 50.99 -9.73 -19.00
N GLY A 36 51.01 -10.82 -19.78
CA GLY A 36 49.99 -11.88 -19.76
C GLY A 36 48.69 -11.56 -20.52
N HIS A 37 48.60 -10.42 -21.20
CA HIS A 37 47.46 -10.09 -22.06
C HIS A 37 47.58 -10.76 -23.43
N PHE A 38 46.46 -11.26 -23.94
CA PHE A 38 46.37 -11.77 -25.30
C PHE A 38 46.35 -10.62 -26.31
N ILE A 39 47.22 -10.72 -27.31
CA ILE A 39 47.35 -9.78 -28.43
C ILE A 39 46.66 -10.40 -29.65
N PHE A 40 45.87 -9.60 -30.34
CA PHE A 40 45.12 -9.98 -31.54
C PHE A 40 45.44 -9.01 -32.67
N THR A 41 45.50 -9.52 -33.88
CA THR A 41 45.64 -8.72 -35.10
C THR A 41 44.28 -8.20 -35.59
N GLN A 42 44.31 -7.29 -36.56
CA GLN A 42 43.07 -6.84 -37.22
C GLN A 42 42.35 -8.00 -37.93
N SER A 43 43.10 -8.92 -38.55
CA SER A 43 42.54 -10.13 -39.19
C SER A 43 41.79 -11.01 -38.20
N ASP A 44 42.36 -11.21 -37.01
CA ASP A 44 41.72 -12.00 -35.94
C ASP A 44 40.41 -11.38 -35.48
N LEU A 45 40.40 -10.04 -35.34
CA LEU A 45 39.20 -9.29 -34.94
C LEU A 45 38.09 -9.45 -35.98
N ASP A 46 38.42 -9.34 -37.26
CA ASP A 46 37.46 -9.43 -38.35
C ASP A 46 36.86 -10.85 -38.43
N GLN A 47 37.66 -11.90 -38.26
CA GLN A 47 37.18 -13.29 -38.17
C GLN A 47 36.27 -13.50 -36.95
N MET A 48 36.61 -12.91 -35.80
CA MET A 48 35.76 -12.99 -34.60
C MET A 48 34.42 -12.27 -34.78
N LEU A 49 34.40 -11.13 -35.48
CA LEU A 49 33.16 -10.41 -35.81
C LEU A 49 32.28 -11.18 -36.78
N GLU A 50 32.88 -11.77 -37.81
CA GLU A 50 32.16 -12.57 -38.81
C GLU A 50 31.56 -13.83 -38.17
N HIS A 51 32.32 -14.54 -37.34
CA HIS A 51 31.83 -15.69 -36.59
C HIS A 51 30.72 -15.31 -35.60
N HIS A 52 30.84 -14.15 -34.92
CA HIS A 52 29.80 -13.66 -34.03
C HIS A 52 28.49 -13.31 -34.77
N ARG A 53 28.60 -12.69 -35.96
CA ARG A 53 27.43 -12.41 -36.82
C ARG A 53 26.80 -13.71 -37.32
N ALA A 54 27.60 -14.65 -37.81
CA ALA A 54 27.14 -15.94 -38.27
C ALA A 54 26.47 -16.76 -37.15
N GLN A 55 26.94 -16.66 -35.90
CA GLN A 55 26.26 -17.30 -34.76
C GLN A 55 24.90 -16.67 -34.47
N ILE A 56 24.79 -15.33 -34.50
CA ILE A 56 23.51 -14.65 -34.30
C ILE A 56 22.52 -15.00 -35.42
N GLU A 57 22.99 -15.03 -36.68
CA GLU A 57 22.15 -15.43 -37.81
C GLU A 57 21.76 -16.91 -37.74
N GLN A 58 22.67 -17.79 -37.32
CA GLN A 58 22.34 -19.20 -37.07
C GLN A 58 21.39 -19.39 -35.89
N GLU A 59 21.46 -18.58 -34.83
CA GLU A 59 20.49 -18.60 -33.74
C GLU A 59 19.11 -18.08 -34.17
N GLN A 60 19.03 -17.25 -35.21
CA GLN A 60 17.77 -16.84 -35.82
C GLN A 60 17.21 -17.86 -36.83
N ILE A 61 18.04 -18.75 -37.39
CA ILE A 61 17.64 -19.73 -38.43
C ILE A 61 17.58 -21.17 -37.90
N ARG A 62 18.09 -21.45 -36.70
CA ARG A 62 17.85 -22.75 -36.03
C ARG A 62 16.35 -22.84 -35.72
N PRO A 63 15.64 -23.90 -36.16
CA PRO A 63 14.33 -24.18 -35.59
C PRO A 63 14.55 -24.32 -34.09
N ILE A 64 13.79 -23.53 -33.33
CA ILE A 64 13.70 -23.61 -31.87
C ILE A 64 13.62 -25.11 -31.55
N GLN A 65 14.71 -25.67 -30.99
CA GLN A 65 14.66 -27.04 -30.51
C GLN A 65 13.51 -27.10 -29.52
N GLU A 66 12.59 -28.04 -29.74
CA GLU A 66 11.27 -28.17 -29.14
C GLU A 66 11.28 -28.49 -27.63
N LYS A 67 11.98 -27.69 -26.83
CA LYS A 67 11.89 -27.68 -25.37
C LYS A 67 11.97 -26.21 -24.91
N PRO A 68 10.82 -25.52 -24.93
CA PRO A 68 10.23 -25.08 -23.65
C PRO A 68 8.68 -24.97 -23.65
N ALA A 69 7.97 -25.55 -24.62
CA ALA A 69 6.51 -25.45 -24.68
C ALA A 69 5.84 -26.09 -23.44
N HIS A 70 6.33 -27.26 -23.01
CA HIS A 70 5.80 -27.95 -21.84
C HIS A 70 6.07 -27.20 -20.52
N GLU A 71 7.23 -26.56 -20.37
CA GLU A 71 7.56 -25.79 -19.16
C GLU A 71 6.74 -24.50 -19.10
N PHE A 72 6.55 -23.84 -20.24
CA PHE A 72 5.71 -22.65 -20.33
C PHE A 72 4.23 -22.97 -20.08
N GLU A 73 3.75 -24.10 -20.58
CA GLU A 73 2.38 -24.57 -20.36
C GLU A 73 2.15 -25.02 -18.91
N GLN A 74 3.14 -25.68 -18.29
CA GLN A 74 3.12 -25.96 -16.85
C GLN A 74 3.12 -24.69 -16.01
N LEU A 75 3.93 -23.69 -16.37
CA LEU A 75 3.97 -22.41 -15.67
C LEU A 75 2.63 -21.66 -15.83
N ALA A 76 2.06 -21.64 -17.03
CA ALA A 76 0.74 -21.06 -17.28
C ALA A 76 -0.36 -21.77 -16.49
N ALA A 77 -0.32 -23.10 -16.39
CA ALA A 77 -1.24 -23.88 -15.57
C ALA A 77 -1.10 -23.56 -14.07
N GLN A 78 0.14 -23.41 -13.58
CA GLN A 78 0.41 -23.01 -12.19
C GLN A 78 -0.07 -21.59 -11.90
N LEU A 79 0.17 -20.63 -12.79
CA LEU A 79 -0.32 -19.25 -12.66
C LEU A 79 -1.85 -19.22 -12.65
N ASN A 80 -2.51 -19.93 -13.56
CA ASN A 80 -3.97 -20.05 -13.56
C ASN A 80 -4.52 -20.69 -12.27
N ALA A 81 -3.82 -21.68 -11.72
CA ALA A 81 -4.19 -22.28 -10.44
C ALA A 81 -4.04 -21.29 -9.27
N ILE A 82 -3.00 -20.45 -9.29
CA ILE A 82 -2.80 -19.39 -8.30
C ILE A 82 -3.90 -18.32 -8.43
N THR A 83 -4.19 -17.84 -9.64
CA THR A 83 -5.25 -16.85 -9.88
C THR A 83 -6.60 -17.36 -9.37
N LYS A 84 -6.99 -18.60 -9.73
CA LYS A 84 -8.23 -19.21 -9.22
C LYS A 84 -8.28 -19.34 -7.70
N ARG A 85 -7.13 -19.56 -7.05
CA ARG A 85 -7.06 -19.59 -5.58
C ARG A 85 -7.20 -18.18 -4.99
N LEU A 86 -6.60 -17.18 -5.63
CA LEU A 86 -6.73 -15.78 -5.24
C LEU A 86 -8.19 -15.32 -5.33
N ASP A 87 -8.87 -15.60 -6.45
CA ASP A 87 -10.27 -15.24 -6.67
C ASP A 87 -11.17 -15.82 -5.58
N ARG A 88 -10.97 -17.11 -5.24
CA ARG A 88 -11.70 -17.76 -4.14
C ARG A 88 -11.41 -17.15 -2.78
N MET A 89 -10.16 -16.77 -2.52
CA MET A 89 -9.79 -16.12 -1.26
C MET A 89 -10.39 -14.71 -1.16
N GLU A 90 -10.49 -13.99 -2.27
CA GLU A 90 -11.15 -12.69 -2.36
C GLU A 90 -12.65 -12.82 -2.09
N GLU A 91 -13.33 -13.78 -2.71
CA GLU A 91 -14.75 -14.09 -2.46
C GLU A 91 -15.00 -14.42 -0.98
N GLN A 92 -14.19 -15.32 -0.40
CA GLN A 92 -14.31 -15.67 1.02
C GLN A 92 -14.03 -14.49 1.96
N MET A 93 -13.16 -13.56 1.58
CA MET A 93 -12.87 -12.36 2.36
C MET A 93 -14.03 -11.38 2.31
N LEU A 94 -14.63 -11.18 1.13
CA LEU A 94 -15.83 -10.38 0.93
C LEU A 94 -17.00 -10.94 1.74
N ASP A 95 -17.24 -12.25 1.69
CA ASP A 95 -18.29 -12.91 2.46
C ASP A 95 -18.10 -12.73 3.96
N LYS A 96 -16.88 -12.95 4.47
CA LYS A 96 -16.59 -12.72 5.90
C LYS A 96 -16.77 -11.27 6.31
N ALA A 97 -16.40 -10.32 5.45
CA ALA A 97 -16.62 -8.90 5.72
C ALA A 97 -18.13 -8.59 5.82
N ASN A 98 -18.93 -9.16 4.92
CA ASN A 98 -20.39 -9.04 4.94
C ASN A 98 -21.01 -9.67 6.21
N ASP A 99 -20.52 -10.83 6.64
CA ASP A 99 -20.99 -11.49 7.86
C ASP A 99 -20.73 -10.66 9.12
N VAL A 100 -19.52 -10.10 9.25
CA VAL A 100 -19.16 -9.25 10.39
C VAL A 100 -20.02 -7.98 10.42
N VAL A 101 -20.21 -7.32 9.28
CA VAL A 101 -21.07 -6.13 9.17
C VAL A 101 -22.52 -6.47 9.52
N THR A 102 -23.02 -7.60 9.03
CA THR A 102 -24.38 -8.07 9.34
C THR A 102 -24.54 -8.32 10.84
N TYR A 103 -23.57 -8.99 11.47
CA TYR A 103 -23.55 -9.19 12.91
C TYR A 103 -23.53 -7.87 13.68
N GLN A 104 -22.68 -6.92 13.29
CA GLN A 104 -22.60 -5.59 13.91
C GLN A 104 -23.92 -4.82 13.78
N LEU A 105 -24.59 -4.89 12.64
CA LEU A 105 -25.87 -4.23 12.41
C LEU A 105 -26.97 -4.81 13.29
N LEU A 106 -27.02 -6.15 13.41
CA LEU A 106 -27.96 -6.83 14.31
C LEU A 106 -27.67 -6.51 15.78
N GLN A 107 -26.40 -6.44 16.16
CA GLN A 107 -25.97 -6.09 17.51
C GLN A 107 -26.38 -4.65 17.87
N HIS A 108 -26.10 -3.69 16.99
CA HIS A 108 -26.54 -2.31 17.20
C HIS A 108 -28.06 -2.17 17.25
N ARG A 109 -28.80 -2.94 16.45
CA ARG A 109 -30.26 -2.96 16.54
C ARG A 109 -30.73 -3.41 17.92
N ARG A 110 -30.14 -4.48 18.47
CA ARG A 110 -30.45 -4.95 19.83
C ARG A 110 -30.10 -3.91 20.89
N GLU A 111 -28.94 -3.25 20.78
CA GLU A 111 -28.52 -2.20 21.71
C GLU A 111 -29.49 -1.00 21.68
N MET A 112 -29.97 -0.60 20.48
CA MET A 112 -30.99 0.44 20.36
C MET A 112 -32.33 0.03 20.96
N GLU A 113 -32.78 -1.22 20.74
CA GLU A 113 -34.00 -1.76 21.32
C GLU A 113 -33.93 -1.79 22.86
N GLU A 114 -32.81 -2.22 23.43
CA GLU A 114 -32.56 -2.18 24.87
C GLU A 114 -32.56 -0.74 25.43
N MET A 115 -31.93 0.19 24.72
CA MET A 115 -31.92 1.60 25.12
C MET A 115 -33.33 2.21 25.08
N LEU A 116 -34.13 1.88 24.06
CA LEU A 116 -35.52 2.30 23.96
C LEU A 116 -36.37 1.74 25.11
N GLU A 117 -36.18 0.47 25.46
CA GLU A 117 -36.86 -0.13 26.61
C GLU A 117 -36.52 0.60 27.92
N ARG A 118 -35.24 0.89 28.15
CA ARG A 118 -34.80 1.67 29.32
C ARG A 118 -35.42 3.06 29.35
N ILE A 119 -35.49 3.75 28.21
CA ILE A 119 -36.15 5.05 28.08
C ILE A 119 -37.63 4.93 28.44
N GLN A 120 -38.34 3.93 27.92
CA GLN A 120 -39.76 3.71 28.25
C GLN A 120 -39.99 3.45 29.73
N ILE A 121 -39.11 2.67 30.37
CA ILE A 121 -39.17 2.42 31.82
C ILE A 121 -38.96 3.73 32.59
N LEU A 122 -37.97 4.54 32.20
CA LEU A 122 -37.70 5.84 32.81
C LEU A 122 -38.87 6.81 32.62
N GLU A 123 -39.44 6.91 31.42
CA GLU A 123 -40.62 7.72 31.13
C GLU A 123 -41.84 7.28 31.94
N ALA A 124 -42.07 5.98 32.07
CA ALA A 124 -43.15 5.43 32.87
C ALA A 124 -42.94 5.71 34.37
N GLY A 125 -41.69 5.66 34.85
CA GLY A 125 -41.33 6.08 36.21
C GLY A 125 -41.60 7.56 36.44
N LEU A 126 -41.17 8.42 35.51
CA LEU A 126 -41.39 9.87 35.59
C LEU A 126 -42.88 10.21 35.64
N LYS A 127 -43.71 9.57 34.81
CA LYS A 127 -45.18 9.77 34.80
C LYS A 127 -45.85 9.36 36.12
N LYS A 128 -45.31 8.38 36.84
CA LYS A 128 -45.84 7.96 38.15
C LYS A 128 -45.45 8.93 39.27
N GLU A 129 -44.29 9.55 39.12
CA GLU A 129 -43.68 10.47 40.08
C GLU A 129 -43.97 11.94 39.76
N GLU A 130 -44.79 12.28 38.76
CA GLU A 130 -45.27 13.65 38.58
C GLU A 130 -46.14 14.02 39.80
N PRO A 131 -45.68 14.86 40.74
CA PRO A 131 -46.62 15.50 41.62
C PRO A 131 -47.47 16.39 40.73
N LEU A 132 -48.79 16.23 40.80
CA LEU A 132 -49.70 17.28 40.39
C LEU A 132 -49.33 18.53 41.21
N TYR A 133 -48.43 19.37 40.69
CA TYR A 133 -48.29 20.73 41.17
C TYR A 133 -49.57 21.44 40.75
N ILE A 134 -50.61 21.24 41.54
CA ILE A 134 -51.63 22.26 41.73
C ILE A 134 -50.84 23.44 42.25
N ILE A 135 -50.63 24.46 41.41
CA ILE A 135 -50.06 25.73 41.83
C ILE A 135 -51.17 26.42 42.63
N PRO A 136 -51.15 26.51 43.97
CA PRO A 136 -52.03 27.45 44.63
C PRO A 136 -51.49 28.85 44.33
N ASP A 137 -52.31 29.65 43.67
CA ASP A 137 -52.10 31.08 43.43
C ASP A 137 -51.92 31.80 44.79
N THR A 138 -50.69 31.82 45.31
CA THR A 138 -50.35 32.45 46.58
C THR A 138 -49.17 33.38 46.35
N LYS A 139 -49.50 34.65 46.18
CA LYS A 139 -48.56 35.77 46.13
C LYS A 139 -47.69 35.74 47.40
N PRO A 140 -46.35 35.80 47.30
CA PRO A 140 -45.53 35.82 48.49
C PRO A 140 -45.54 37.21 49.13
N THR A 141 -46.27 37.37 50.24
CA THR A 141 -46.10 38.49 51.16
C THR A 141 -44.80 38.29 51.94
N TYR A 142 -43.70 38.85 51.43
CA TYR A 142 -42.51 39.08 52.25
C TYR A 142 -42.60 40.47 52.87
N GLU A 143 -42.99 40.56 54.14
CA GLU A 143 -42.80 41.78 54.93
C GLU A 143 -41.30 41.96 55.20
N ARG A 144 -40.67 42.88 54.46
CA ARG A 144 -39.30 43.32 54.75
C ARG A 144 -39.32 44.30 55.91
N GLU A 145 -38.74 43.92 57.04
CA GLU A 145 -38.45 44.85 58.14
C GLU A 145 -37.60 46.02 57.62
N LYS A 146 -38.13 47.25 57.73
CA LYS A 146 -37.49 48.46 57.21
C LYS A 146 -36.36 48.90 58.16
N LYS A 147 -35.10 48.70 57.74
CA LYS A 147 -33.92 49.26 58.43
C LYS A 147 -33.97 50.80 58.42
N PRO A 148 -33.57 51.49 59.51
CA PRO A 148 -33.69 52.94 59.62
C PRO A 148 -32.73 53.69 58.69
N LYS A 149 -33.25 54.66 57.93
CA LYS A 149 -32.48 55.51 57.01
C LYS A 149 -31.66 56.54 57.79
N ARG A 150 -30.33 56.56 57.62
CA ARG A 150 -29.44 57.61 58.16
C ARG A 150 -29.79 58.97 57.54
N ARG A 151 -30.11 59.98 58.36
CA ARG A 151 -30.39 61.36 57.92
C ARG A 151 -29.12 61.98 57.33
N LYS A 152 -29.21 62.47 56.09
CA LYS A 152 -28.18 63.32 55.47
C LYS A 152 -28.50 64.78 55.81
N MET A 153 -27.55 65.49 56.40
CA MET A 153 -27.60 66.94 56.63
C MET A 153 -27.64 67.65 55.27
N ILE A 154 -28.65 68.49 55.06
CA ILE A 154 -28.72 69.41 53.94
C ILE A 154 -28.49 70.81 54.52
N PHE A 155 -27.46 71.48 54.03
CA PHE A 155 -27.12 72.86 54.36
C PHE A 155 -28.32 73.78 54.05
N SER A 156 -28.75 74.58 55.03
CA SER A 156 -29.77 75.61 54.85
C SER A 156 -29.18 76.81 54.13
N ILE A 157 -29.69 77.09 52.94
CA ILE A 157 -29.51 78.34 52.22
C ILE A 157 -30.63 79.30 52.67
N PHE A 158 -30.22 80.38 53.34
CA PHE A 158 -30.94 81.62 53.70
C PHE A 158 -31.91 81.63 54.90
N GLY A 159 -31.59 82.48 55.89
CA GLY A 159 -32.49 82.91 56.97
C GLY A 159 -31.82 83.83 58.02
N LEU A 160 -31.77 85.14 57.71
CA LEU A 160 -31.39 86.34 58.51
C LEU A 160 -30.02 86.41 59.22
#